data_AF-A0A522VUY9-F1
#
_entry.id   AF-A0A522VUY9-F1
#
_cell.length_a   1.000
_cell.length_b   1.000
_cell.length_c   1.000
_cell.angle_alpha   90.00
_cell.angle_beta   90.00
_cell.angle_gamma   90.00
#
_symmetry.space_group_name_H-M   'P 1'
#
loop_
_entity.id
_entity.type
_entity.pdbx_description
1 polymer ?
#
loop_
_entity_poly.entity_id
_entity_poly.type
_entity_poly.pdbx_seq_one_letter_code
_entity_poly.pdbx_strand_id
1 'polypeptide(L)'
;MNALLVVLSISVTQAIFVDVGGWTNALVPASWTQSALGKGLPASITVTDGWVDQYLAGYVWDQPVMSFATLFGWTDKSVLGAFVGNLLVGVVLPGAALLAVVYAFWSRRGFMRKRVAAGAVHSGWRDELAGYWAMIVASKRTAIAGLALGIAAGLHMYATQGLRVKFGVRNAGPLLERMGSDFGLSVNGTVFDPGYWYVTTQEAQWVGWVMHKLGWNQLDNIYFGFNNGIPNPLINPADWMSIALFFGAAVMALLHREFKFKTPTLETATWAIIGGALMGIGSRLGLGCNVGAFFVRVSQGDPSGWLFGAGMVGGAYLGVKFFNWWTERRMAQQFA
;
A
#
# COMPACT_ATOMS: atom_id res chain seq x y z
N MET A 1 10.99 -0.22 -19.21
CA MET A 1 9.83 0.48 -19.79
C MET A 1 8.49 -0.01 -19.25
N ASN A 2 8.22 -1.33 -19.17
CA ASN A 2 6.96 -1.85 -18.59
C ASN A 2 6.62 -1.28 -17.21
N ALA A 3 7.59 -1.26 -16.28
CA ALA A 3 7.37 -0.70 -14.93
C ALA A 3 6.97 0.78 -14.97
N LEU A 4 7.56 1.57 -15.88
CA LEU A 4 7.19 2.97 -16.08
C LEU A 4 5.74 3.10 -16.59
N LEU A 5 5.32 2.23 -17.50
CA LEU A 5 3.93 2.20 -17.98
C LEU A 5 2.95 1.86 -16.85
N VAL A 6 3.30 0.92 -15.98
CA VAL A 6 2.49 0.61 -14.78
C VAL A 6 2.41 1.82 -13.87
N VAL A 7 3.53 2.48 -13.56
CA VAL A 7 3.58 3.68 -12.71
C VAL A 7 2.79 4.84 -13.31
N LEU A 8 2.90 5.07 -14.62
CA LEU A 8 2.11 6.11 -15.29
C LEU A 8 0.61 5.76 -15.25
N SER A 9 0.26 4.52 -15.60
CA SER A 9 -1.12 4.08 -15.63
C SER A 9 -1.78 4.12 -14.26
N ILE A 10 -1.10 3.68 -13.20
CA ILE A 10 -1.64 3.72 -11.84
C ILE A 10 -1.88 5.17 -11.40
N SER A 11 -0.95 6.08 -11.72
CA SER A 11 -1.05 7.51 -11.38
C SER A 11 -2.22 8.18 -12.08
N VAL A 12 -2.35 7.98 -13.39
CA VAL A 12 -3.43 8.52 -14.21
C VAL A 12 -4.77 7.97 -13.76
N THR A 13 -4.89 6.65 -13.61
CA THR A 13 -6.15 6.04 -13.19
C THR A 13 -6.55 6.51 -11.80
N GLN A 14 -5.61 6.64 -10.86
CA GLN A 14 -5.91 7.15 -9.54
C GLN A 14 -6.36 8.60 -9.51
N ALA A 15 -5.75 9.46 -10.33
CA ALA A 15 -6.11 10.88 -10.40
C ALA A 15 -7.49 11.07 -11.05
N ILE A 16 -7.79 10.29 -12.09
CA ILE A 16 -9.11 10.30 -12.74
C ILE A 16 -10.16 9.69 -11.82
N PHE A 17 -9.90 8.53 -11.20
CA PHE A 17 -10.91 7.77 -10.48
C PHE A 17 -11.49 8.51 -9.26
N VAL A 18 -10.68 9.33 -8.59
CA VAL A 18 -11.15 10.15 -7.46
C VAL A 18 -12.07 11.29 -7.89
N ASP A 19 -12.07 11.63 -9.18
CA ASP A 19 -12.85 12.70 -9.79
C ASP A 19 -14.05 12.16 -10.61
N VAL A 20 -14.29 10.85 -10.56
CA VAL A 20 -15.38 10.22 -11.31
C VAL A 20 -16.72 10.62 -10.70
N GLY A 21 -17.49 11.44 -11.43
CA GLY A 21 -18.84 11.90 -11.09
C GLY A 21 -19.87 11.67 -12.21
N GLY A 22 -20.90 12.50 -12.24
CA GLY A 22 -21.98 12.45 -13.23
C GLY A 22 -22.84 11.18 -13.14
N TRP A 23 -22.92 10.42 -14.23
CA TRP A 23 -23.80 9.24 -14.31
C TRP A 23 -23.41 8.14 -13.32
N THR A 24 -22.13 8.06 -12.94
CA THR A 24 -21.64 7.05 -12.00
C THR A 24 -22.21 7.24 -10.59
N ASN A 25 -22.61 8.46 -10.23
CA ASN A 25 -23.27 8.74 -8.95
C ASN A 25 -24.60 7.98 -8.81
N ALA A 26 -25.27 7.62 -9.91
CA ALA A 26 -26.48 6.81 -9.89
C ALA A 26 -26.22 5.36 -9.40
N LEU A 27 -24.96 4.91 -9.41
CA LEU A 27 -24.55 3.61 -8.90
C LEU A 27 -24.22 3.64 -7.40
N VAL A 28 -24.21 4.82 -6.77
CA VAL A 28 -23.89 4.97 -5.35
C VAL A 28 -25.13 4.61 -4.52
N PRO A 29 -24.99 3.80 -3.46
CA PRO A 29 -26.08 3.55 -2.52
C PRO A 29 -26.59 4.86 -1.89
N ALA A 30 -27.90 5.06 -1.87
CA ALA A 30 -28.51 6.29 -1.33
C ALA A 30 -28.12 6.56 0.14
N SER A 31 -27.85 5.52 0.93
CA SER A 31 -27.37 5.64 2.31
C SER A 31 -25.99 6.30 2.40
N TRP A 32 -25.09 6.05 1.44
CA TRP A 32 -23.79 6.69 1.39
C TRP A 32 -23.93 8.16 1.07
N THR A 33 -24.74 8.52 0.06
CA THR A 33 -25.01 9.91 -0.29
C THR A 33 -25.57 10.70 0.90
N GLN A 34 -26.54 10.11 1.62
CA GLN A 34 -27.13 10.74 2.80
C GLN A 34 -26.13 10.92 3.94
N SER A 35 -25.34 9.89 4.26
CA SER A 35 -24.30 9.99 5.29
C SER A 35 -23.23 11.04 4.92
N ALA A 36 -22.81 11.05 3.65
CA ALA A 36 -21.82 11.98 3.12
C ALA A 36 -22.29 13.45 3.22
N LEU A 37 -23.55 13.72 2.87
CA LEU A 37 -24.18 15.04 3.07
C LEU A 37 -24.19 15.48 4.54
N GLY A 38 -24.41 14.52 5.45
CA GLY A 38 -24.38 14.75 6.90
C GLY A 38 -23.01 15.13 7.47
N LYS A 39 -21.92 14.97 6.71
CA LYS A 39 -20.55 15.29 7.18
C LYS A 39 -20.22 16.78 7.18
N GLY A 40 -21.02 17.63 6.53
CA GLY A 40 -20.82 19.09 6.53
C GLY A 40 -19.49 19.54 5.92
N LEU A 41 -19.08 18.89 4.82
CA LEU A 41 -17.84 19.24 4.12
C LEU A 41 -17.90 20.67 3.55
N PRO A 42 -16.75 21.35 3.40
CA PRO A 42 -16.69 22.71 2.84
C PRO A 42 -17.33 22.78 1.45
N ALA A 43 -17.92 23.92 1.09
CA ALA A 43 -18.60 24.12 -0.20
C ALA A 43 -17.68 23.97 -1.43
N SER A 44 -16.36 24.07 -1.24
CA SER A 44 -15.37 23.79 -2.28
C SER A 44 -15.27 22.31 -2.62
N ILE A 45 -15.83 21.41 -1.81
CA ILE A 45 -15.79 19.96 -1.99
C ILE A 45 -17.15 19.45 -2.50
N THR A 46 -17.20 18.92 -3.71
CA THR A 46 -18.41 18.45 -4.38
C THR A 46 -18.74 17.00 -4.01
N VAL A 47 -18.99 16.75 -2.72
CA VAL A 47 -19.13 15.38 -2.18
C VAL A 47 -20.21 14.54 -2.86
N THR A 48 -21.29 15.14 -3.36
CA THR A 48 -22.38 14.41 -4.05
C THR A 48 -22.13 14.17 -5.53
N ASP A 49 -21.16 14.85 -6.12
CA ASP A 49 -20.75 14.67 -7.51
C ASP A 49 -19.36 14.02 -7.63
N GLY A 50 -19.15 13.01 -6.80
CA GLY A 50 -17.96 12.15 -6.85
C GLY A 50 -18.29 10.78 -6.28
N TRP A 51 -18.16 9.72 -7.08
CA TRP A 51 -18.42 8.35 -6.62
C TRP A 51 -17.50 7.98 -5.45
N VAL A 52 -16.20 8.31 -5.57
CA VAL A 52 -15.21 8.04 -4.53
C VAL A 52 -15.46 8.89 -3.30
N ASP A 53 -15.91 10.12 -3.46
CA ASP A 53 -16.21 11.01 -2.34
C ASP A 53 -17.38 10.50 -1.50
N GLN A 54 -18.45 10.06 -2.15
CA GLN A 54 -19.58 9.44 -1.47
C GLN A 54 -19.18 8.11 -0.80
N TYR A 55 -18.32 7.31 -1.44
CA TYR A 55 -17.75 6.12 -0.81
C TYR A 55 -16.92 6.46 0.44
N LEU A 56 -16.04 7.46 0.36
CA LEU A 56 -15.18 7.85 1.48
C LEU A 56 -16.00 8.43 2.64
N ALA A 57 -16.79 9.47 2.37
CA ALA A 57 -17.53 10.18 3.42
C ALA A 57 -18.76 9.41 3.90
N GLY A 58 -19.41 8.66 3.02
CA GLY A 58 -20.68 8.00 3.30
C GLY A 58 -20.58 6.56 3.77
N TYR A 59 -19.41 5.92 3.64
CA TYR A 59 -19.20 4.54 4.09
C TYR A 59 -17.90 4.38 4.87
N VAL A 60 -16.76 4.80 4.31
CA VAL A 60 -15.45 4.54 4.92
C VAL A 60 -15.28 5.27 6.26
N TRP A 61 -15.66 6.54 6.33
CA TRP A 61 -15.55 7.32 7.56
C TRP A 61 -16.50 6.88 8.67
N ASP A 62 -17.53 6.10 8.34
CA ASP A 62 -18.43 5.50 9.32
C ASP A 62 -17.90 4.17 9.88
N GLN A 63 -16.82 3.62 9.30
CA GLN A 63 -16.21 2.40 9.80
C GLN A 63 -15.39 2.68 11.06
N PRO A 64 -15.44 1.79 12.08
CA PRO A 64 -14.64 1.96 13.28
C PRO A 64 -13.15 1.79 12.96
N VAL A 65 -12.33 2.68 13.51
CA VAL A 65 -10.88 2.49 13.54
C VAL A 65 -10.55 1.57 14.71
N MET A 66 -10.10 0.36 14.41
CA MET A 66 -9.83 -0.68 15.42
C MET A 66 -8.36 -1.08 15.40
N SER A 67 -7.85 -1.41 16.58
CA SER A 67 -6.62 -2.17 16.79
C SER A 67 -6.91 -3.49 17.49
N PHE A 68 -6.01 -4.48 17.40
CA PHE A 68 -6.13 -5.71 18.18
C PHE A 68 -6.24 -5.43 19.68
N ALA A 69 -5.55 -4.41 20.21
CA ALA A 69 -5.72 -4.01 21.60
C ALA A 69 -7.17 -3.57 21.91
N THR A 70 -7.75 -2.70 21.08
CA THR A 70 -9.13 -2.22 21.28
C THR A 70 -10.16 -3.33 21.11
N LEU A 71 -9.91 -4.33 20.25
CA LEU A 71 -10.77 -5.52 20.12
C LEU A 71 -10.85 -6.33 21.42
N PHE A 72 -9.78 -6.37 22.22
CA PHE A 72 -9.77 -7.01 23.53
C PHE A 72 -10.17 -6.07 24.68
N GLY A 73 -10.66 -4.85 24.36
CA GLY A 73 -11.03 -3.84 25.36
C GLY A 73 -9.84 -3.18 26.05
N TRP A 74 -8.64 -3.29 25.50
CA TRP A 74 -7.43 -2.65 26.02
C TRP A 74 -7.16 -1.31 25.34
N THR A 75 -6.35 -0.48 25.99
CA THR A 75 -5.90 0.79 25.41
C THR A 75 -4.56 0.63 24.71
N ASP A 76 -4.41 1.23 23.53
CA ASP A 76 -3.15 1.18 22.76
C ASP A 76 -1.95 1.78 23.52
N LYS A 77 -2.22 2.68 24.48
CA LYS A 77 -1.19 3.32 25.30
C LYS A 77 -0.66 2.43 26.43
N SER A 78 -1.39 1.37 26.79
CA SER A 78 -0.95 0.44 27.82
C SER A 78 0.11 -0.53 27.28
N VAL A 79 1.04 -0.97 28.13
CA VAL A 79 2.04 -1.99 27.75
C VAL A 79 1.35 -3.25 27.25
N LEU A 80 0.25 -3.63 27.90
CA LEU A 80 -0.54 -4.80 27.55
C LEU A 80 -1.21 -4.63 26.17
N GLY A 81 -1.85 -3.49 25.91
CA GLY A 81 -2.42 -3.19 24.59
C GLY A 81 -1.36 -3.14 23.48
N ALA A 82 -0.27 -2.38 23.67
CA ALA A 82 0.76 -2.21 22.65
C ALA A 82 1.54 -3.50 22.36
N PHE A 83 2.06 -4.18 23.38
CA PHE A 83 2.95 -5.33 23.19
C PHE A 83 2.20 -6.66 23.09
N VAL A 84 1.16 -6.88 23.90
CA VAL A 84 0.40 -8.13 23.86
C VAL A 84 -0.67 -8.05 22.78
N GLY A 85 -1.52 -7.02 22.79
CA GLY A 85 -2.59 -6.85 21.80
C GLY A 85 -2.05 -6.62 20.39
N ASN A 86 -1.41 -5.48 20.16
CA ASN A 86 -1.04 -5.05 18.80
C ASN A 86 0.15 -5.85 18.25
N LEU A 87 1.25 -5.95 18.99
CA LEU A 87 2.45 -6.64 18.48
C LEU A 87 2.31 -8.18 18.51
N LEU A 88 2.10 -8.78 19.68
CA LEU A 88 2.12 -10.25 19.80
C LEU A 88 0.91 -10.86 19.07
N VAL A 89 -0.30 -10.47 19.46
CA VAL A 89 -1.55 -11.02 18.89
C VAL A 89 -1.83 -10.48 17.50
N GLY A 90 -1.56 -9.20 17.25
CA GLY A 90 -1.86 -8.57 15.96
C GLY A 90 -0.84 -8.80 14.85
N VAL A 91 0.43 -9.05 15.18
CA VAL A 91 1.50 -9.19 14.17
C VAL A 91 2.20 -10.54 14.25
N VAL A 92 2.75 -10.88 15.41
CA VAL A 92 3.64 -12.04 15.55
C VAL A 92 2.89 -13.35 15.37
N LEU A 93 1.75 -13.53 16.06
CA LEU A 93 0.98 -14.77 16.00
C LEU A 93 0.38 -15.02 14.60
N PRO A 94 -0.29 -14.05 13.93
CA PRO A 94 -0.82 -14.27 12.59
C PRO A 94 0.31 -14.47 11.56
N GLY A 95 1.41 -13.74 11.68
CA GLY A 95 2.59 -13.94 10.84
C GLY A 95 3.19 -15.34 11.01
N ALA A 96 3.34 -15.82 12.24
CA ALA A 96 3.81 -17.16 12.54
C ALA A 96 2.84 -18.25 12.02
N ALA A 97 1.54 -18.03 12.17
CA ALA A 97 0.52 -18.93 11.64
C ALA A 97 0.56 -19.01 10.11
N LEU A 98 0.70 -17.86 9.43
CA LEU A 98 0.85 -17.81 7.98
C LEU A 98 2.10 -18.57 7.52
N LEU A 99 3.23 -18.36 8.18
CA LEU A 99 4.45 -19.11 7.90
C LEU A 99 4.26 -20.61 8.17
N ALA A 100 3.51 -20.99 9.21
CA ALA A 100 3.25 -22.40 9.51
C ALA A 100 2.43 -23.06 8.39
N VAL A 101 1.46 -22.33 7.82
CA VAL A 101 0.73 -22.75 6.61
C VAL A 101 1.70 -22.90 5.42
N VAL A 102 2.58 -21.92 5.19
CA VAL A 102 3.58 -22.00 4.12
C VAL A 102 4.49 -23.22 4.30
N TYR A 103 4.91 -23.49 5.53
CA TYR A 103 5.69 -24.67 5.86
C TYR A 103 4.91 -25.96 5.54
N ALA A 104 3.68 -26.09 6.03
CA ALA A 104 2.87 -27.30 5.89
C ALA A 104 2.66 -27.71 4.41
N PHE A 105 2.38 -26.73 3.55
CA PHE A 105 2.02 -27.00 2.15
C PHE A 105 3.21 -27.01 1.19
N TRP A 106 4.22 -26.15 1.37
CA TRP A 106 5.30 -25.98 0.40
C TRP A 106 6.64 -26.53 0.88
N SER A 107 7.04 -26.26 2.13
CA SER A 107 8.41 -26.56 2.59
C SER A 107 8.55 -27.92 3.27
N ARG A 108 7.48 -28.42 3.91
CA ARG A 108 7.49 -29.64 4.73
C ARG A 108 7.93 -30.86 3.96
N ARG A 109 7.37 -31.08 2.76
CA ARG A 109 7.67 -32.28 1.94
C ARG A 109 9.15 -32.35 1.57
N GLY A 110 9.75 -31.21 1.20
CA GLY A 110 11.17 -31.12 0.88
C GLY A 110 12.06 -31.37 2.09
N PHE A 111 11.70 -30.80 3.24
CA PHE A 111 12.43 -30.98 4.49
C PHE A 111 12.39 -32.44 4.98
N MET A 112 11.20 -33.05 5.02
CA MET A 112 11.03 -34.43 5.50
C MET A 112 11.74 -35.45 4.61
N ARG A 113 11.73 -35.26 3.29
CA ARG A 113 12.50 -36.10 2.37
C ARG A 113 14.00 -36.09 2.69
N LYS A 114 14.58 -34.92 2.95
CA LYS A 114 16.00 -34.79 3.33
C LYS A 114 16.30 -35.50 4.65
N ARG A 115 15.39 -35.45 5.62
CA ARG A 115 15.55 -36.15 6.91
C ARG A 115 15.49 -37.67 6.77
N VAL A 116 14.52 -38.19 6.02
CA VAL A 116 14.42 -39.63 5.76
C VAL A 116 15.67 -40.13 5.02
N ALA A 117 16.16 -39.37 4.03
CA ALA A 117 17.41 -39.68 3.34
C ALA A 117 18.64 -39.67 4.28
N ALA A 118 18.59 -38.92 5.37
CA ALA A 118 19.62 -38.89 6.42
C ALA A 118 19.42 -39.97 7.51
N GLY A 119 18.52 -40.94 7.31
CA GLY A 119 18.30 -42.07 8.22
C GLY A 119 17.27 -41.83 9.33
N ALA A 120 16.49 -40.74 9.29
CA ALA A 120 15.44 -40.51 10.28
C ALA A 120 14.22 -41.41 10.05
N VAL A 121 13.81 -42.16 11.08
CA VAL A 121 12.74 -43.18 10.99
C VAL A 121 11.37 -42.67 11.45
N HIS A 122 11.31 -41.66 12.33
CA HIS A 122 10.07 -41.12 12.89
C HIS A 122 10.03 -39.59 12.76
N SER A 123 8.84 -39.03 12.50
CA SER A 123 8.59 -37.58 12.54
C SER A 123 7.88 -37.22 13.84
N GLY A 124 8.59 -36.57 14.77
CA GLY A 124 8.00 -35.99 15.98
C GLY A 124 7.65 -34.51 15.82
N TRP A 125 6.91 -33.93 16.78
CA TRP A 125 6.59 -32.49 16.79
C TRP A 125 7.82 -31.58 16.80
N ARG A 126 8.91 -32.02 17.46
CA ARG A 126 10.20 -31.31 17.48
C ARG A 126 10.79 -31.18 16.08
N ASP A 127 10.54 -32.18 15.22
CA ASP A 127 11.06 -32.19 13.86
C ASP A 127 10.28 -31.26 12.94
N GLU A 128 8.97 -31.15 13.14
CA GLU A 128 8.13 -30.17 12.45
C GLU A 128 8.58 -28.75 12.83
N LEU A 129 8.85 -28.48 14.11
CA LEU A 129 9.42 -27.20 14.55
C LEU A 129 10.81 -26.95 13.98
N ALA A 130 11.67 -27.97 13.91
CA ALA A 130 12.98 -27.86 13.30
C ALA A 130 12.88 -27.55 11.80
N GLY A 131 11.92 -28.14 11.09
CA GLY A 131 11.67 -27.86 9.68
C GLY A 131 11.09 -26.47 9.44
N TYR A 132 10.15 -26.04 10.28
CA TYR A 132 9.61 -24.70 10.27
C TYR A 132 10.72 -23.66 10.50
N TRP A 133 11.56 -23.87 11.52
CA TRP A 133 12.71 -23.02 11.80
C TRP A 133 13.74 -23.03 10.66
N ALA A 134 14.02 -24.20 10.09
CA ALA A 134 14.93 -24.32 8.95
C ALA A 134 14.42 -23.54 7.72
N MET A 135 13.10 -23.50 7.49
CA MET A 135 12.51 -22.67 6.43
C MET A 135 12.72 -21.18 6.70
N ILE A 136 12.49 -20.72 7.94
CA ILE A 136 12.70 -19.31 8.32
C ILE A 136 14.17 -18.90 8.14
N VAL A 137 15.09 -19.76 8.57
CA VAL A 137 16.54 -19.48 8.59
C VAL A 137 17.21 -19.84 7.25
N ALA A 138 16.50 -20.45 6.29
CA ALA A 138 17.02 -20.79 4.97
C ALA A 138 17.69 -19.58 4.27
N SER A 139 17.16 -18.37 4.52
CA SER A 139 17.71 -17.10 4.03
C SER A 139 18.21 -16.22 5.19
N LYS A 140 19.05 -16.79 6.09
CA LYS A 140 19.55 -16.12 7.31
C LYS A 140 20.05 -14.69 7.07
N ARG A 141 20.83 -14.46 6.00
CA ARG A 141 21.35 -13.11 5.67
C ARG A 141 20.22 -12.13 5.36
N THR A 142 19.26 -12.54 4.54
CA THR A 142 18.08 -11.73 4.21
C THR A 142 17.20 -11.47 5.42
N ALA A 143 17.01 -12.48 6.28
CA ALA A 143 16.24 -12.33 7.51
C ALA A 143 16.89 -11.33 8.49
N ILE A 144 18.22 -11.42 8.68
CA ILE A 144 18.97 -10.46 9.51
C ILE A 144 18.91 -9.05 8.92
N ALA A 145 19.12 -8.92 7.60
CA ALA A 145 19.03 -7.63 6.92
C ALA A 145 17.64 -7.01 7.07
N GLY A 146 16.57 -7.80 6.92
CA GLY A 146 15.20 -7.36 7.13
C GLY A 146 14.92 -6.91 8.56
N LEU A 147 15.42 -7.65 9.56
CA LEU A 147 15.30 -7.26 10.97
C LEU A 147 16.03 -5.93 11.25
N ALA A 148 17.28 -5.81 10.80
CA ALA A 148 18.07 -4.60 10.99
C ALA A 148 17.40 -3.38 10.31
N LEU A 149 16.90 -3.56 9.09
CA LEU A 149 16.16 -2.53 8.37
C LEU A 149 14.88 -2.12 9.10
N GLY A 150 14.13 -3.08 9.64
CA GLY A 150 12.92 -2.82 10.43
C GLY A 150 13.20 -2.00 11.69
N ILE A 151 14.25 -2.37 12.45
CA ILE A 151 14.67 -1.62 13.64
C ILE A 151 15.11 -0.20 13.25
N ALA A 152 15.94 -0.06 12.21
CA ALA A 152 16.40 1.23 11.73
C ALA A 152 15.24 2.13 11.27
N ALA A 153 14.29 1.58 10.51
CA ALA A 153 13.10 2.30 10.08
C ALA A 153 12.21 2.73 11.26
N GLY A 154 12.02 1.85 12.25
CA GLY A 154 11.27 2.18 13.47
C GLY A 154 11.93 3.29 14.29
N LEU A 155 13.25 3.23 14.47
CA LEU A 155 14.03 4.30 15.12
C LEU A 155 13.95 5.62 14.35
N HIS A 156 14.00 5.56 13.02
CA HIS A 156 13.86 6.73 12.16
C HIS A 156 12.47 7.39 12.30
N MET A 157 11.39 6.59 12.29
CA MET A 157 10.04 7.09 12.53
C MET A 157 9.89 7.69 13.93
N TYR A 158 10.45 7.03 14.96
CA TYR A 158 10.45 7.53 16.33
C TYR A 158 11.17 8.88 16.45
N ALA A 159 12.38 9.00 15.88
CA ALA A 159 13.14 10.23 15.88
C ALA A 159 12.41 11.36 15.13
N THR A 160 11.88 11.06 13.94
CA THR A 160 11.12 12.03 13.14
C THR A 160 9.86 12.51 13.86
N GLN A 161 9.13 11.60 14.51
CA GLN A 161 7.96 11.96 15.31
C GLN A 161 8.34 12.82 16.52
N GLY A 162 9.47 12.54 17.18
CA GLY A 162 10.01 13.38 18.25
C GLY A 162 10.31 14.81 17.79
N LEU A 163 10.91 14.96 16.60
CA LEU A 163 11.17 16.28 16.00
C LEU A 163 9.86 17.01 15.64
N ARG A 164 8.88 16.30 15.07
CA ARG A 164 7.55 16.83 14.76
C ARG A 164 6.87 17.41 16.00
N VAL A 165 6.90 16.67 17.11
CA VAL A 165 6.36 17.14 18.40
C VAL A 165 7.13 18.36 18.91
N LYS A 166 8.47 18.32 18.89
CA LYS A 166 9.32 19.42 19.37
C LYS A 166 9.08 20.73 18.62
N PHE A 167 8.93 20.68 17.30
CA PHE A 167 8.77 21.86 16.45
C PHE A 167 7.30 22.20 16.13
N GLY A 168 6.34 21.46 16.67
CA GLY A 168 4.92 21.68 16.42
C GLY A 168 4.50 21.45 14.96
N VAL A 169 5.24 20.61 14.22
CA VAL A 169 4.99 20.30 12.81
C VAL A 169 4.22 18.99 12.73
N ARG A 170 2.94 19.05 12.35
CA ARG A 170 2.09 17.85 12.19
C ARG A 170 1.98 17.35 10.76
N ASN A 171 2.21 18.22 9.79
CA ASN A 171 2.10 17.96 8.35
C ASN A 171 3.07 18.88 7.61
N ALA A 172 3.45 18.52 6.39
CA ALA A 172 4.29 19.37 5.54
C ALA A 172 3.56 20.62 4.99
N GLY A 173 2.23 20.64 4.92
CA GLY A 173 1.44 21.74 4.36
C GLY A 173 1.75 23.10 5.00
N PRO A 174 1.69 23.24 6.34
CA PRO A 174 2.06 24.48 7.02
C PRO A 174 3.52 24.90 6.81
N LEU A 175 4.42 23.96 6.50
CA LEU A 175 5.80 24.31 6.15
C LEU A 175 5.88 24.89 4.74
N LEU A 176 5.18 24.29 3.78
CA LEU A 176 5.10 24.78 2.40
C LEU A 176 4.47 26.18 2.36
N GLU A 177 3.41 26.41 3.12
CA GLU A 177 2.78 27.72 3.27
C GLU A 177 3.79 28.77 3.78
N ARG A 178 4.56 28.45 4.84
CA ARG A 178 5.61 29.33 5.37
C ARG A 178 6.77 29.56 4.40
N MET A 179 7.00 28.62 3.48
CA MET A 179 7.99 28.76 2.39
C MET A 179 7.44 29.55 1.19
N GLY A 180 6.20 30.07 1.26
CA GLY A 180 5.56 30.82 0.19
C GLY A 180 5.01 29.93 -0.94
N SER A 181 4.78 28.65 -0.66
CA SER A 181 4.24 27.66 -1.60
C SER A 181 2.87 27.16 -1.13
N ASP A 182 1.85 28.01 -1.31
CA ASP A 182 0.46 27.79 -0.93
C ASP A 182 -0.37 27.07 -2.02
N PHE A 183 0.08 27.10 -3.28
CA PHE A 183 -0.60 26.44 -4.38
C PHE A 183 -0.75 24.93 -4.15
N GLY A 184 -1.99 24.46 -4.28
CA GLY A 184 -2.31 23.03 -4.22
C GLY A 184 -2.32 22.45 -2.81
N LEU A 185 -2.28 23.27 -1.75
CA LEU A 185 -2.61 22.82 -0.40
C LEU A 185 -4.09 22.42 -0.35
N SER A 186 -4.40 21.41 0.48
CA SER A 186 -5.79 21.04 0.74
C SER A 186 -6.52 22.16 1.49
N VAL A 187 -7.85 22.10 1.53
CA VAL A 187 -8.69 23.01 2.34
C VAL A 187 -8.33 22.95 3.83
N ASN A 188 -7.79 21.83 4.30
CA ASN A 188 -7.31 21.67 5.68
C ASN A 188 -5.88 22.24 5.90
N GLY A 189 -5.28 22.88 4.90
CA GLY A 189 -3.90 23.35 4.94
C GLY A 189 -2.88 22.21 4.98
N THR A 190 -3.26 21.02 4.51
CA THR A 190 -2.42 19.82 4.52
C THR A 190 -1.96 19.42 3.12
N VAL A 191 -0.88 18.65 3.08
CA VAL A 191 -0.52 17.83 1.93
C VAL A 191 -0.41 16.37 2.35
N PHE A 192 -0.31 15.47 1.38
CA PHE A 192 -0.04 14.07 1.66
C PHE A 192 1.32 13.91 2.34
N ASP A 193 1.29 13.70 3.65
CA ASP A 193 2.45 13.41 4.48
C ASP A 193 2.08 12.29 5.45
N PRO A 194 2.15 11.03 5.02
CA PRO A 194 1.79 9.90 5.85
C PRO A 194 2.78 9.68 7.01
N GLY A 195 3.98 10.29 6.97
CA GLY A 195 5.03 10.03 7.96
C GLY A 195 5.67 8.63 7.87
N TYR A 196 5.35 7.85 6.83
CA TYR A 196 5.91 6.53 6.55
C TYR A 196 5.98 6.29 5.03
N TRP A 197 6.65 5.20 4.61
CA TRP A 197 6.80 4.89 3.20
C TRP A 197 5.46 4.62 2.50
N TYR A 198 5.26 5.28 1.36
CA TYR A 198 4.06 5.15 0.55
C TYR A 198 4.39 5.38 -0.92
N VAL A 199 3.48 5.03 -1.83
CA VAL A 199 3.72 5.20 -3.28
C VAL A 199 2.50 5.81 -3.95
N THR A 200 1.34 5.17 -3.82
CA THR A 200 0.17 5.47 -4.68
C THR A 200 -0.24 6.93 -4.66
N THR A 201 -0.40 7.57 -3.50
CA THR A 201 -0.83 8.97 -3.43
C THR A 201 0.15 9.93 -4.10
N GLN A 202 1.44 9.73 -3.86
CA GLN A 202 2.53 10.62 -4.31
C GLN A 202 2.55 10.64 -5.84
N GLU A 203 2.53 9.46 -6.45
CA GLU A 203 2.50 9.33 -7.91
C GLU A 203 1.23 9.96 -8.54
N ALA A 204 0.08 9.86 -7.86
CA ALA A 204 -1.14 10.52 -8.33
C ALA A 204 -1.15 12.04 -8.11
N GLN A 205 -0.40 12.57 -7.14
CA GLN A 205 -0.26 14.02 -6.95
C GLN A 205 0.45 14.66 -8.14
N TRP A 206 1.45 13.99 -8.75
CA TRP A 206 2.08 14.46 -9.98
C TRP A 206 1.07 14.62 -11.11
N VAL A 207 0.28 13.58 -11.35
CA VAL A 207 -0.70 13.59 -12.44
C VAL A 207 -1.83 14.56 -12.14
N GLY A 208 -2.33 14.60 -10.91
CA GLY A 208 -3.33 15.58 -10.46
C GLY A 208 -2.85 17.02 -10.59
N TRP A 209 -1.59 17.29 -10.27
CA TRP A 209 -0.96 18.60 -10.45
C TRP A 209 -0.91 19.01 -11.93
N VAL A 210 -0.49 18.11 -12.81
CA VAL A 210 -0.47 18.35 -14.26
C VAL A 210 -1.90 18.57 -14.79
N MET A 211 -2.84 17.69 -14.45
CA MET A 211 -4.25 17.80 -14.85
C MET A 211 -4.86 19.13 -14.40
N HIS A 212 -4.56 19.57 -13.18
CA HIS A 212 -5.03 20.85 -12.67
C HIS A 212 -4.46 22.04 -13.45
N LYS A 213 -3.17 21.99 -13.80
CA LYS A 213 -2.56 23.03 -14.66
C LYS A 213 -3.13 23.03 -16.08
N LEU A 214 -3.62 21.90 -16.57
CA LEU A 214 -4.32 21.77 -17.85
C LEU A 214 -5.80 22.20 -17.80
N GLY A 215 -6.29 22.66 -16.63
CA GLY A 215 -7.63 23.22 -16.46
C GLY A 215 -8.66 22.28 -15.85
N TRP A 216 -8.28 21.05 -15.44
CA TRP A 216 -9.18 20.13 -14.74
C TRP A 216 -9.28 20.49 -13.24
N ASN A 217 -10.48 20.54 -12.67
CA ASN A 217 -10.64 20.96 -11.29
C ASN A 217 -10.36 19.84 -10.29
N GLN A 218 -9.10 19.43 -10.13
CA GLN A 218 -8.77 18.30 -9.24
C GLN A 218 -8.94 18.57 -7.72
N LEU A 219 -9.26 19.81 -7.32
CA LEU A 219 -9.30 20.24 -5.90
C LEU A 219 -10.71 20.29 -5.30
N ASP A 220 -11.73 19.83 -6.02
CA ASP A 220 -13.12 19.74 -5.54
C ASP A 220 -13.49 18.37 -4.96
N ASN A 221 -12.63 17.35 -5.08
CA ASN A 221 -12.84 16.05 -4.47
C ASN A 221 -12.26 15.95 -3.04
N ILE A 222 -12.76 15.04 -2.22
CA ILE A 222 -12.27 14.78 -0.86
C ILE A 222 -10.79 14.38 -0.88
N TYR A 223 -10.41 13.60 -1.88
CA TYR A 223 -9.10 12.99 -1.91
C TYR A 223 -7.98 14.04 -2.01
N PHE A 224 -7.97 14.88 -3.05
CA PHE A 224 -6.98 15.93 -3.22
C PHE A 224 -7.40 17.23 -2.55
N GLY A 225 -8.64 17.68 -2.74
CA GLY A 225 -9.14 18.95 -2.23
C GLY A 225 -9.18 19.02 -0.71
N PHE A 226 -9.63 17.96 -0.03
CA PHE A 226 -9.83 18.00 1.42
C PHE A 226 -8.64 17.47 2.22
N ASN A 227 -7.99 16.37 1.79
CA ASN A 227 -6.98 15.68 2.61
C ASN A 227 -5.53 15.84 2.12
N ASN A 228 -5.29 15.64 0.82
CA ASN A 228 -3.94 15.34 0.33
C ASN A 228 -3.25 16.49 -0.41
N GLY A 229 -4.01 17.43 -0.97
CA GLY A 229 -3.47 18.47 -1.84
C GLY A 229 -2.77 17.92 -3.10
N ILE A 230 -2.42 18.84 -3.99
CA ILE A 230 -1.58 18.66 -5.17
C ILE A 230 -0.49 19.74 -5.17
N PRO A 231 0.42 19.75 -4.17
CA PRO A 231 1.49 20.74 -4.11
C PRO A 231 2.42 20.61 -5.32
N ASN A 232 3.28 21.61 -5.54
CA ASN A 232 4.30 21.53 -6.58
C ASN A 232 5.21 20.29 -6.36
N PRO A 233 5.34 19.38 -7.34
CA PRO A 233 6.11 18.14 -7.18
C PRO A 233 7.57 18.33 -6.76
N LEU A 234 8.20 19.46 -7.08
CA LEU A 234 9.60 19.74 -6.74
C LEU A 234 9.83 19.93 -5.24
N ILE A 235 8.80 20.38 -4.52
CA ILE A 235 8.87 20.71 -3.09
C ILE A 235 8.02 19.78 -2.23
N ASN A 236 7.30 18.83 -2.84
CA ASN A 236 6.49 17.85 -2.14
C ASN A 236 7.39 16.80 -1.46
N PRO A 237 7.44 16.74 -0.11
CA PRO A 237 8.33 15.80 0.58
C PRO A 237 8.00 14.34 0.27
N ALA A 238 6.73 14.06 -0.02
CA ALA A 238 6.26 12.73 -0.35
C ALA A 238 6.88 12.25 -1.67
N ASP A 239 6.93 13.11 -2.69
CA ASP A 239 7.49 12.78 -4.01
C ASP A 239 9.00 12.52 -3.97
N TRP A 240 9.73 13.22 -3.09
CA TRP A 240 11.14 12.97 -2.86
C TRP A 240 11.42 11.55 -2.35
N MET A 241 10.45 10.91 -1.69
CA MET A 241 10.55 9.51 -1.28
C MET A 241 10.59 8.60 -2.53
N SER A 242 9.65 8.77 -3.47
CA SER A 242 9.63 8.03 -4.74
C SER A 242 10.91 8.25 -5.56
N ILE A 243 11.38 9.50 -5.68
CA ILE A 243 12.61 9.81 -6.41
C ILE A 243 13.82 9.11 -5.78
N ALA A 244 13.93 9.16 -4.45
CA ALA A 244 15.01 8.48 -3.73
C ALA A 244 14.98 6.96 -3.92
N LEU A 245 13.79 6.34 -4.02
CA LEU A 245 13.66 4.92 -4.31
C LEU A 245 14.14 4.59 -5.73
N PHE A 246 13.68 5.33 -6.75
CA PHE A 246 14.11 5.09 -8.13
C PHE A 246 15.62 5.27 -8.27
N PHE A 247 16.17 6.31 -7.65
CA PHE A 247 17.60 6.57 -7.63
C PHE A 247 18.36 5.44 -6.93
N GLY A 248 17.94 5.04 -5.73
CA GLY A 248 18.57 3.95 -4.99
C GLY A 248 18.54 2.62 -5.74
N ALA A 249 17.41 2.29 -6.37
CA ALA A 249 17.27 1.10 -7.22
C ALA A 249 18.20 1.17 -8.45
N ALA A 250 18.32 2.35 -9.08
CA ALA A 250 19.21 2.55 -10.21
C ALA A 250 20.69 2.41 -9.81
N VAL A 251 21.10 3.01 -8.69
CA VAL A 251 22.46 2.87 -8.16
C VAL A 251 22.80 1.40 -7.92
N MET A 252 21.92 0.65 -7.25
CA MET A 252 22.14 -0.78 -7.01
C MET A 252 22.21 -1.60 -8.30
N ALA A 253 21.31 -1.35 -9.26
CA ALA A 253 21.33 -2.03 -10.55
C ALA A 253 22.62 -1.76 -11.34
N LEU A 254 23.16 -0.55 -11.27
CA LEU A 254 24.42 -0.17 -11.92
C LEU A 254 25.64 -0.81 -11.22
N LEU A 255 25.68 -0.79 -9.88
CA LEU A 255 26.74 -1.43 -9.09
C LEU A 255 26.83 -2.94 -9.37
N HIS A 256 25.68 -3.59 -9.52
CA HIS A 256 25.60 -5.01 -9.87
C HIS A 256 25.72 -5.30 -11.37
N ARG A 257 25.83 -4.27 -12.22
CA ARG A 257 25.87 -4.37 -13.69
C ARG A 257 24.66 -5.11 -14.29
N GLU A 258 23.51 -5.03 -13.63
CA GLU A 258 22.24 -5.62 -14.05
C GLU A 258 21.35 -4.64 -14.82
N PHE A 259 21.75 -3.37 -14.90
CA PHE A 259 20.99 -2.35 -15.59
C PHE A 259 20.90 -2.63 -17.10
N LYS A 260 19.68 -2.79 -17.61
CA LYS A 260 19.40 -2.98 -19.04
C LYS A 260 18.12 -2.27 -19.45
N PHE A 261 18.22 -1.45 -20.50
CA PHE A 261 17.04 -0.90 -21.17
C PHE A 261 16.31 -2.02 -21.92
N LYS A 262 15.06 -2.26 -21.53
CA LYS A 262 14.14 -3.19 -22.21
C LYS A 262 12.94 -2.42 -22.73
N THR A 263 12.76 -2.48 -24.05
CA THR A 263 11.56 -1.97 -24.72
C THR A 263 10.42 -2.98 -24.57
N PRO A 264 9.19 -2.52 -24.32
CA PRO A 264 8.06 -3.40 -24.14
C PRO A 264 7.48 -3.79 -25.50
N THR A 265 6.97 -5.01 -25.63
CA THR A 265 6.10 -5.34 -26.76
C THR A 265 4.74 -4.68 -26.54
N LEU A 266 3.97 -4.44 -27.61
CA LEU A 266 2.64 -3.83 -27.52
C LEU A 266 1.74 -4.59 -26.55
N GLU A 267 1.78 -5.92 -26.59
CA GLU A 267 0.99 -6.75 -25.68
C GLU A 267 1.40 -6.59 -24.21
N THR A 268 2.71 -6.62 -23.90
CA THR A 268 3.14 -6.42 -22.51
C THR A 268 2.84 -5.01 -22.03
N ALA A 269 2.90 -4.02 -22.92
CA ALA A 269 2.47 -2.66 -22.63
C ALA A 269 0.97 -2.60 -22.32
N THR A 270 0.11 -3.26 -23.11
CA THR A 270 -1.34 -3.32 -22.86
C THR A 270 -1.64 -3.95 -21.51
N TRP A 271 -1.02 -5.10 -21.18
CA TRP A 271 -1.21 -5.72 -19.87
C TRP A 271 -0.66 -4.88 -18.72
N ALA A 272 0.45 -4.16 -18.93
CA ALA A 272 1.00 -3.24 -17.94
C ALA A 272 0.05 -2.07 -17.66
N ILE A 273 -0.59 -1.51 -18.70
CA ILE A 273 -1.59 -0.44 -18.55
C ILE A 273 -2.84 -0.96 -17.85
N ILE A 274 -3.40 -2.09 -18.30
CA ILE A 274 -4.59 -2.68 -17.65
C ILE A 274 -4.30 -3.00 -16.18
N GLY A 275 -3.15 -3.62 -15.90
CA GLY A 275 -2.73 -3.94 -14.54
C GLY A 275 -2.55 -2.68 -13.68
N GLY A 276 -1.89 -1.66 -14.21
CA GLY A 276 -1.70 -0.38 -13.52
C GLY A 276 -3.04 0.33 -13.23
N ALA A 277 -3.97 0.32 -14.17
CA ALA A 277 -5.30 0.87 -13.98
C ALA A 277 -6.09 0.15 -12.88
N LEU A 278 -6.10 -1.19 -12.89
CA LEU A 278 -6.75 -1.99 -11.86
C LEU A 278 -6.11 -1.78 -10.48
N MET A 279 -4.77 -1.70 -10.42
CA MET A 279 -4.06 -1.33 -9.18
C MET A 279 -4.46 0.07 -8.70
N GLY A 280 -4.68 1.01 -9.62
CA GLY A 280 -5.05 2.38 -9.30
C GLY A 280 -6.42 2.45 -8.63
N ILE A 281 -7.43 1.84 -9.25
CA ILE A 281 -8.78 1.70 -8.68
C ILE A 281 -8.72 0.96 -7.34
N GLY A 282 -8.05 -0.19 -7.31
CA GLY A 282 -7.93 -1.02 -6.11
C GLY A 282 -7.26 -0.30 -4.95
N SER A 283 -6.24 0.52 -5.22
CA SER A 283 -5.55 1.29 -4.17
C SER A 283 -6.40 2.41 -3.58
N ARG A 284 -7.34 2.96 -4.36
CA ARG A 284 -8.29 3.98 -3.89
C ARG A 284 -9.38 3.38 -3.02
N LEU A 285 -9.92 2.23 -3.44
CA LEU A 285 -10.89 1.48 -2.64
C LEU A 285 -10.25 0.90 -1.37
N GLY A 286 -9.02 0.37 -1.49
CA GLY A 286 -8.27 -0.20 -0.37
C GLY A 286 -7.55 0.82 0.53
N LEU A 287 -7.69 2.12 0.24
CA LEU A 287 -7.07 3.23 0.98
C LEU A 287 -5.55 3.10 1.10
N GLY A 288 -4.89 2.44 0.15
CA GLY A 288 -3.45 2.22 0.20
C GLY A 288 -2.89 1.22 -0.79
N CYS A 289 -1.55 1.22 -0.83
CA CYS A 289 -0.75 0.21 -1.52
C CYS A 289 -0.35 -0.90 -0.55
N ASN A 290 0.39 -1.90 -1.04
CA ASN A 290 0.89 -3.00 -0.19
C ASN A 290 1.70 -2.49 1.02
N VAL A 291 2.43 -1.39 0.89
CA VAL A 291 3.17 -0.84 2.05
C VAL A 291 2.22 -0.19 3.04
N GLY A 292 1.39 0.75 2.57
CA GLY A 292 0.51 1.53 3.45
C GLY A 292 -0.66 0.73 4.01
N ALA A 293 -1.41 0.01 3.16
CA ALA A 293 -2.61 -0.71 3.55
C ALA A 293 -2.35 -2.10 4.14
N PHE A 294 -1.22 -2.76 3.82
CA PHE A 294 -0.84 -4.02 4.47
C PHE A 294 0.20 -3.80 5.56
N PHE A 295 1.47 -3.57 5.19
CA PHE A 295 2.58 -3.64 6.15
C PHE A 295 2.47 -2.62 7.30
N VAL A 296 2.13 -1.37 6.99
CA VAL A 296 2.01 -0.31 8.01
C VAL A 296 0.82 -0.57 8.93
N ARG A 297 -0.36 -0.87 8.39
CA ARG A 297 -1.57 -1.20 9.16
C ARG A 297 -1.35 -2.41 10.07
N VAL A 298 -0.80 -3.50 9.55
CA VAL A 298 -0.44 -4.68 10.34
C VAL A 298 0.54 -4.29 11.45
N SER A 299 1.60 -3.54 11.14
CA SER A 299 2.59 -3.13 12.16
C SER A 299 2.03 -2.26 13.28
N GLN A 300 0.93 -1.54 13.01
CA GLN A 300 0.21 -0.73 14.00
C GLN A 300 -0.83 -1.54 14.79
N GLY A 301 -0.99 -2.83 14.49
CA GLY A 301 -2.00 -3.69 15.10
C GLY A 301 -3.40 -3.46 14.56
N ASP A 302 -3.56 -2.91 13.35
CA ASP A 302 -4.87 -2.73 12.71
C ASP A 302 -5.30 -4.03 11.97
N PRO A 303 -6.43 -4.66 12.36
CA PRO A 303 -6.93 -5.88 11.73
C PRO A 303 -7.27 -5.72 10.24
N SER A 304 -7.62 -4.51 9.79
CA SER A 304 -7.92 -4.23 8.38
C SER A 304 -6.73 -4.50 7.47
N GLY A 305 -5.50 -4.39 8.00
CA GLY A 305 -4.29 -4.75 7.29
C GLY A 305 -4.32 -6.21 6.85
N TRP A 306 -4.67 -7.14 7.73
CA TRP A 306 -4.78 -8.56 7.38
C TRP A 306 -5.91 -8.84 6.38
N LEU A 307 -7.04 -8.14 6.51
CA LEU A 307 -8.13 -8.25 5.55
C LEU A 307 -7.69 -7.79 4.15
N PHE A 308 -6.99 -6.66 4.06
CA PHE A 308 -6.39 -6.19 2.82
C PHE A 308 -5.35 -7.18 2.27
N GLY A 309 -4.53 -7.76 3.15
CA GLY A 309 -3.58 -8.82 2.79
C GLY A 309 -4.25 -10.06 2.18
N ALA A 310 -5.39 -10.50 2.73
CA ALA A 310 -6.16 -11.61 2.17
C ALA A 310 -6.71 -11.29 0.76
N GLY A 311 -7.26 -10.08 0.59
CA GLY A 311 -7.72 -9.59 -0.72
C GLY A 311 -6.58 -9.50 -1.74
N MET A 312 -5.42 -8.98 -1.33
CA MET A 312 -4.22 -8.87 -2.15
C MET A 312 -3.71 -10.24 -2.60
N VAL A 313 -3.58 -11.20 -1.68
CA VAL A 313 -3.12 -12.57 -1.99
C VAL A 313 -4.12 -13.25 -2.92
N GLY A 314 -5.42 -13.13 -2.65
CA GLY A 314 -6.47 -13.67 -3.53
C GLY A 314 -6.42 -13.08 -4.93
N GLY A 315 -6.31 -11.76 -5.05
CA GLY A 315 -6.19 -11.07 -6.33
C GLY A 315 -4.92 -11.46 -7.10
N ALA A 316 -3.77 -11.55 -6.42
CA ALA A 316 -2.52 -12.00 -7.02
C ALA A 316 -2.60 -13.45 -7.52
N TYR A 317 -3.21 -14.34 -6.74
CA TYR A 317 -3.41 -15.74 -7.13
C TYR A 317 -4.30 -15.86 -8.40
N LEU A 318 -5.43 -15.15 -8.44
CA LEU A 318 -6.30 -15.12 -9.61
C LEU A 318 -5.58 -14.55 -10.84
N GLY A 319 -4.82 -13.46 -10.66
CA GLY A 319 -4.01 -12.85 -11.71
C GLY A 319 -2.99 -13.84 -12.30
N VAL A 320 -2.20 -14.51 -11.46
CA VAL A 320 -1.21 -15.51 -11.90
C VAL A 320 -1.90 -16.66 -12.65
N LYS A 321 -3.03 -17.16 -12.13
CA LYS A 321 -3.77 -18.25 -12.79
C LYS A 321 -4.30 -17.84 -14.15
N PHE A 322 -4.82 -16.62 -14.27
CA PHE A 322 -5.29 -16.05 -15.54
C PHE A 322 -4.13 -15.91 -16.55
N PHE A 323 -3.00 -15.35 -16.12
CA PHE A 323 -1.85 -15.18 -17.01
C PHE A 323 -1.25 -16.51 -17.47
N ASN A 324 -1.15 -17.51 -16.58
CA ASN A 324 -0.69 -18.84 -16.97
C ASN A 324 -1.61 -19.45 -18.05
N TRP A 325 -2.93 -19.39 -17.84
CA TRP A 325 -3.91 -19.86 -18.82
C TRP A 325 -3.83 -19.11 -20.16
N TRP A 326 -3.66 -17.79 -20.11
CA TRP A 326 -3.51 -16.96 -21.31
C TRP A 326 -2.25 -17.34 -22.10
N THR A 327 -1.12 -17.46 -21.42
CA THR A 327 0.16 -17.83 -22.03
C THR A 327 0.12 -19.25 -22.62
N GLU A 328 -0.46 -20.22 -21.91
CA GLU A 328 -0.66 -21.59 -22.41
C GLU A 328 -1.49 -21.62 -23.70
N ARG A 329 -2.63 -20.92 -23.74
CA ARG A 329 -3.48 -20.83 -24.94
C ARG A 329 -2.75 -20.20 -26.11
N ARG A 330 -1.98 -19.15 -25.86
CA ARG A 330 -1.26 -18.46 -26.92
C ARG A 330 -0.12 -19.29 -27.48
N MET A 331 0.61 -20.02 -26.62
CA MET A 331 1.60 -20.98 -27.10
C MET A 331 0.93 -22.06 -27.95
N ALA A 332 -0.21 -22.62 -27.52
CA ALA A 332 -0.93 -23.61 -28.30
C ALA A 332 -1.35 -23.12 -29.70
N GLN A 333 -1.72 -21.84 -29.84
CA GLN A 333 -2.04 -21.22 -31.13
C GLN A 333 -0.82 -20.94 -32.02
N GLN A 334 0.37 -20.78 -31.44
CA GLN A 334 1.61 -20.55 -32.20
C GLN A 334 2.25 -21.86 -32.70
N PHE A 335 1.93 -22.98 -32.06
CA PHE A 335 2.39 -24.32 -32.43
C PHE A 335 1.37 -25.12 -33.27
N ALA A 336 0.21 -24.55 -33.58
CA ALA A 336 -0.83 -25.12 -34.43
C ALA A 336 -0.82 -24.46 -35.82
#